data_AF-A0A1F8EHM0-F1
#
_entry.id   AF-A0A1F8EHM0-F1
#
_cell.length_a   1.000
_cell.length_b   1.000
_cell.length_c   1.000
_cell.angle_alpha   90.00
_cell.angle_beta   90.00
_cell.angle_gamma   90.00
#
_symmetry.space_group_name_H-M   'P 1'
#
loop_
_entity.id
_entity.type
_entity.pdbx_description
1 polymer ?
#
loop_
_entity_poly.entity_id
_entity_poly.type
_entity_poly.pdbx_seq_one_letter_code
_entity_poly.pdbx_strand_id
1 'polypeptide(L)' 'MNRDAFFRFYANLPIGIRREVILDLLERGPITWEVAYREIKIDSELGKVILQKLIELGFVPVEEKRK' A
#
# COMPACT_ATOMS: atom_id res chain seq x y z
N MET A 1 -0.97 12.83 0.99
CA MET A 1 -2.27 12.62 1.65
C MET A 1 -2.80 11.19 1.51
N ASN A 2 -2.36 10.39 0.53
CA ASN A 2 -2.87 9.00 0.38
C ASN A 2 -2.27 7.96 1.35
N ARG A 3 -1.23 8.30 2.13
CA ARG A 3 -0.64 7.37 3.12
C ARG A 3 -1.59 7.09 4.28
N ASP A 4 -2.26 8.12 4.79
CA ASP A 4 -3.20 7.96 5.90
C ASP A 4 -4.40 7.11 5.48
N ALA A 5 -4.88 7.27 4.24
CA ALA A 5 -5.91 6.42 3.66
C ALA A 5 -5.46 4.96 3.59
N PHE A 6 -4.24 4.70 3.11
CA PHE A 6 -3.65 3.36 3.12
C PHE A 6 -3.52 2.79 4.55
N PHE A 7 -3.05 3.57 5.53
CA PHE A 7 -2.90 3.08 6.90
C PHE A 7 -4.24 2.75 7.56
N ARG A 8 -5.28 3.55 7.31
CA ARG A 8 -6.64 3.23 7.76
C ARG A 8 -7.16 1.95 7.10
N PHE A 9 -6.94 1.80 5.79
CA PHE A 9 -7.30 0.57 5.08
C PHE A 9 -6.57 -0.66 5.66
N TYR A 10 -5.24 -0.57 5.81
CA TYR A 10 -4.40 -1.65 6.33
C TYR A 10 -4.77 -2.03 7.78
N ALA A 11 -5.08 -1.04 8.62
CA ALA A 11 -5.50 -1.28 10.00
C ALA A 11 -6.78 -2.14 10.09
N ASN A 12 -7.67 -2.02 9.10
CA ASN A 12 -8.91 -2.78 9.02
C ASN A 12 -8.75 -4.19 8.42
N LEU A 13 -7.57 -4.55 7.90
CA LEU A 13 -7.32 -5.89 7.37
C LEU A 13 -7.20 -6.93 8.49
N PRO A 14 -7.90 -8.09 8.39
CA PRO A 14 -7.71 -9.23 9.27
C PRO A 14 -6.25 -9.70 9.27
N ILE A 15 -5.77 -10.23 10.41
CA ILE A 15 -4.35 -10.55 10.59
C ILE A 15 -3.81 -11.55 9.55
N GLY A 16 -4.63 -12.52 9.14
CA GLY A 16 -4.25 -13.54 8.15
C GLY A 16 -4.07 -12.97 6.75
N ILE A 17 -4.93 -12.01 6.37
CA ILE A 17 -4.89 -11.35 5.06
C ILE A 17 -3.62 -10.53 4.91
N ARG A 18 -3.04 -10.01 6.01
CA ARG A 18 -1.84 -9.16 5.93
C ARG A 18 -0.63 -9.86 5.31
N ARG A 19 -0.60 -11.20 5.32
CA ARG A 19 0.46 -12.02 4.72
C ARG A 19 0.21 -12.39 3.26
N GLU A 20 -0.97 -12.07 2.71
CA GLU A 20 -1.29 -12.35 1.32
C GLU A 20 -0.51 -11.43 0.38
N VAL A 21 -0.17 -11.96 -0.79
CA VAL A 21 0.50 -11.24 -1.89
C VAL A 21 -0.52 -10.38 -2.62
N ILE A 22 -0.18 -9.12 -2.86
CA ILE A 22 -1.09 -8.09 -3.41
C ILE A 22 -0.57 -7.46 -4.69
N LEU A 23 0.74 -7.55 -4.90
CA LEU A 23 1.43 -7.03 -6.07
C LEU A 23 2.57 -7.98 -6.39
N ASP A 24 2.85 -8.17 -7.68
CA ASP A 24 4.08 -8.79 -8.16
C ASP A 24 4.83 -7.77 -9.01
N LEU A 25 6.03 -7.42 -8.57
CA LEU A 25 6.87 -6.41 -9.22
C LEU A 25 8.01 -7.13 -9.94
N LEU A 26 8.11 -6.99 -11.27
CA LEU A 26 9.05 -7.72 -12.13
C LEU A 26 10.50 -7.84 -11.58
N GLU A 27 11.03 -6.81 -10.92
CA GLU A 27 12.40 -6.80 -10.39
C GLU A 27 12.51 -7.08 -8.88
N ARG A 28 11.38 -7.11 -8.15
CA ARG A 28 11.37 -7.24 -6.69
C ARG A 28 10.61 -8.46 -6.18
N GLY A 29 9.86 -9.11 -7.07
CA GLY A 29 9.02 -10.24 -6.78
C GLY A 29 7.73 -9.86 -6.02
N PRO A 30 7.11 -10.86 -5.37
CA PRO A 30 5.82 -10.69 -4.72
C PRO A 30 5.91 -9.80 -3.48
N ILE A 31 4.97 -8.88 -3.37
CA ILE A 31 4.80 -7.95 -2.26
C ILE A 31 3.53 -8.32 -1.51
N THR A 32 3.64 -8.47 -0.19
CA THR A 32 2.48 -8.67 0.70
C THR A 32 1.99 -7.36 1.29
N TRP A 33 0.80 -7.37 1.90
CA TRP A 33 0.32 -6.20 2.67
C TRP A 33 1.30 -5.79 3.78
N GLU A 34 1.90 -6.74 4.51
CA GLU A 34 2.88 -6.42 5.56
C GLU A 34 4.13 -5.71 5.00
N VAL A 35 4.65 -6.17 3.86
CA VAL A 35 5.79 -5.53 3.19
C VAL A 35 5.40 -4.12 2.75
N ALA A 36 4.25 -3.98 2.08
CA ALA A 36 3.71 -2.68 1.67
C ALA A 36 3.61 -1.71 2.85
N TYR A 37 3.08 -2.16 4.00
CA TYR A 37 2.98 -1.33 5.18
C TYR A 37 4.33 -0.86 5.71
N ARG A 38 5.32 -1.76 5.81
CA ARG A 38 6.66 -1.40 6.30
C ARG A 38 7.33 -0.37 5.38
N GLU A 39 7.32 -0.63 4.08
CA GLU A 39 7.95 0.23 3.07
C GLU A 39 7.28 1.62 3.00
N ILE A 40 5.94 1.67 3.01
CA ILE A 40 5.18 2.93 3.01
C ILE A 40 5.39 3.70 4.31
N LYS A 41 5.45 3.01 5.45
CA LYS A 41 5.66 3.62 6.77
C LYS A 41 7.01 4.30 6.89
N ILE A 42 8.06 3.72 6.33
CA ILE A 42 9.42 4.30 6.35
C ILE A 42 9.68 5.28 5.20
N ASP A 43 8.68 5.52 4.33
CA ASP A 43 8.80 6.38 3.15
C ASP A 43 9.96 5.98 2.21
N SER A 44 10.13 4.68 1.96
CA SER A 44 11.13 4.23 1.00
C SER A 44 10.69 4.52 -0.44
N GLU A 45 11.66 4.52 -1.37
CA GLU A 45 11.36 4.61 -2.81
C GLU A 45 10.45 3.46 -3.28
N LEU A 46 10.65 2.25 -2.75
CA LEU A 46 9.77 1.12 -3.00
C LEU A 46 8.36 1.36 -2.43
N GLY A 47 8.25 1.93 -1.23
CA GLY A 47 6.99 2.29 -0.61
C GLY A 47 6.19 3.29 -1.46
N LYS A 48 6.85 4.28 -2.07
CA LYS A 48 6.22 5.21 -3.01
C LYS A 48 5.66 4.49 -4.24
N VAL A 49 6.43 3.59 -4.83
CA VAL A 49 6.00 2.76 -5.98
C VAL A 49 4.81 1.87 -5.61
N ILE A 50 4.88 1.18 -4.46
CA ILE A 50 3.80 0.32 -3.97
C ILE A 50 2.52 1.14 -3.76
N LEU A 51 2.60 2.27 -3.04
CA LEU A 51 1.44 3.11 -2.77
C LEU A 51 0.79 3.61 -4.07
N GLN A 52 1.61 4.04 -5.03
CA GLN A 52 1.14 4.49 -6.33
C GLN A 52 0.39 3.36 -7.08
N LYS A 53 0.94 2.13 -7.07
CA LYS A 53 0.27 0.96 -7.67
C LYS A 53 -1.04 0.62 -6.97
N LEU A 54 -1.10 0.69 -5.64
CA LEU A 54 -2.33 0.42 -4.89
C LEU A 54 -3.42 1.46 -5.14
N ILE A 55 -3.04 2.70 -5.42
CA ILE A 55 -3.95 3.75 -5.85
C ILE A 55 -4.47 3.47 -7.27
N GLU A 56 -3.58 3.13 -8.21
CA GLU A 56 -3.94 2.78 -9.59
C GLU A 56 -4.91 1.59 -9.66
N LEU A 57 -4.75 0.62 -8.77
CA LEU A 57 -5.63 -0.54 -8.64
C LEU A 57 -6.93 -0.25 -7.87
N GLY A 58 -7.08 0.95 -7.29
CA GLY A 58 -8.28 1.36 -6.57
C GLY A 58 -8.42 0.81 -5.14
N PHE A 59 -7.37 0.20 -4.58
CA PHE A 59 -7.39 -0.25 -3.17
C PHE A 59 -7.33 0.91 -2.19
N VAL A 60 -6.65 2.00 -2.57
CA VAL A 60 -6.49 3.20 -1.74
C VAL A 60 -7.11 4.37 -2.48
N PRO A 61 -8.08 5.09 -1.87
CA PRO A 61 -8.68 6.24 -2.53
C PRO A 61 -7.65 7.36 -2.71
N VAL A 62 -7.75 8.06 -3.84
CA VAL A 62 -7.09 9.36 -4.00
C VAL A 62 -7.92 10.37 -3.23
N GLU A 63 -7.40 10.88 -2.11
CA GLU A 63 -8.01 12.04 -1.49
C GLU A 63 -7.76 13.25 -2.39
N GLU A 64 -8.77 13.64 -3.17
CA GLU A 64 -8.78 14.96 -3.81
C GLU A 64 -8.69 16.00 -2.70
N LYS A 65 -7.72 16.93 -2.82
CA LYS A 65 -7.60 18.05 -1.90
C LYS A 65 -8.96 18.76 -1.87
N ARG A 66 -9.70 18.62 -0.76
CA ARG A 66 -10.77 19.57 -0.42
C ARG A 66 -10.09 20.93 -0.35
N LYS A 67 -10.31 21.74 -1.39
CA LYS A 67 -9.87 23.13 -1.47
C LYS A 67 -10.47 23.96 -0.35
#